data_AF-A0A968F2T7-F1
#
_entry.id   AF-A0A968F2T7-F1
#
_cell.length_a   1.000
_cell.length_b   1.000
_cell.length_c   1.000
_cell.angle_alpha   90.00
_cell.angle_beta   90.00
_cell.angle_gamma   90.00
#
_symmetry.space_group_name_H-M   'P 1'
#
loop_
_entity.id
_entity.type
_entity.pdbx_description
1 polymer ?
#
loop_
_entity_poly.entity_id
_entity_poly.type
_entity_poly.pdbx_seq_one_letter_code
_entity_poly.pdbx_strand_id
1 'polypeptide(L)'
;MKRSTLDLLCCPSCRTELTLRGEASNTSENERELLCSHCERSYIIRDGIVQFIDLHELESLNRRFARFYNRWSRFAAIFDWLSFLPMGGERKARTEILRRLELSNGPILEVSIGSGGNLPYIFESPRAGELYGLDISAVQ
;
A
#
# COMPACT_ATOMS: atom_id res chain seq x y z
N MET A 1 -8.15 0.05 -7.96
CA MET A 1 -8.84 0.45 -6.73
C MET A 1 -10.36 0.30 -6.89
N LYS A 2 -11.08 -0.18 -5.87
CA LYS A 2 -12.56 -0.16 -5.83
C LYS A 2 -13.05 1.28 -5.65
N ARG A 3 -14.22 1.63 -6.21
CA ARG A 3 -14.80 2.98 -6.02
C ARG A 3 -15.14 3.29 -4.55
N SER A 4 -15.63 2.30 -3.80
CA SER A 4 -15.91 2.43 -2.36
C SER A 4 -14.70 2.80 -1.51
N THR A 5 -13.48 2.63 -2.04
CA THR A 5 -12.26 3.06 -1.34
C THR A 5 -12.13 4.59 -1.29
N LEU A 6 -12.77 5.33 -2.21
CA LEU A 6 -12.73 6.80 -2.20
C LEU A 6 -13.28 7.37 -0.91
N ASP A 7 -14.33 6.76 -0.35
CA ASP A 7 -14.99 7.18 0.88
C ASP A 7 -14.08 7.08 2.12
N LEU A 8 -12.96 6.33 2.00
CA LEU A 8 -11.98 6.12 3.07
C LEU A 8 -10.71 6.98 2.91
N LEU A 9 -10.53 7.61 1.75
CA LEU A 9 -9.32 8.36 1.43
C LEU A 9 -9.53 9.86 1.70
N CYS A 10 -8.45 10.54 2.10
CA CYS A 10 -8.39 11.98 2.18
C CYS A 10 -7.07 12.50 1.61
N CYS A 11 -7.03 13.77 1.24
CA CYS A 11 -5.80 14.41 0.79
C CYS A 11 -4.75 14.39 1.91
N PRO A 12 -3.56 13.80 1.73
CA PRO A 12 -2.54 13.76 2.78
C PRO A 12 -2.05 15.16 3.17
N SER A 13 -2.14 16.15 2.28
CA SER A 13 -1.64 17.51 2.53
C SER A 13 -2.63 18.40 3.30
N CYS A 14 -3.93 18.29 3.05
CA CYS A 14 -4.94 19.17 3.65
C CYS A 14 -6.14 18.45 4.29
N ARG A 15 -6.17 17.12 4.24
CA ARG A 15 -7.20 16.23 4.83
C ARG A 15 -8.62 16.42 4.30
N THR A 16 -8.77 17.10 3.18
CA THR A 16 -10.07 17.23 2.50
C THR A 16 -10.32 16.06 1.54
N GLU A 17 -11.52 16.01 1.00
CA GLU A 17 -11.99 14.96 0.09
C GLU A 17 -11.19 14.92 -1.23
N LEU A 18 -11.09 13.71 -1.80
CA LEU A 18 -10.45 13.46 -3.09
C LEU A 18 -11.51 13.04 -4.11
N THR A 19 -11.40 13.55 -5.32
CA THR A 19 -12.32 13.26 -6.43
C THR A 19 -11.59 12.53 -7.56
N LEU A 20 -12.23 11.53 -8.17
CA LEU A 20 -11.66 10.80 -9.29
C LEU A 20 -11.79 11.61 -10.58
N ARG A 21 -10.67 11.82 -11.29
CA ARG A 21 -10.63 12.51 -12.59
C ARG A 21 -10.31 11.50 -13.71
N GLY A 22 -11.11 11.47 -14.78
CA GLY A 22 -10.83 10.67 -15.98
C GLY A 22 -11.94 9.74 -16.51
N GLU A 23 -13.22 10.13 -16.44
CA GLU A 23 -14.32 9.32 -17.01
C GLU A 23 -14.64 9.61 -18.50
N ALA A 24 -13.91 10.51 -19.16
CA ALA A 24 -14.21 10.92 -20.53
C ALA A 24 -13.50 10.03 -21.59
N SER A 25 -14.11 8.87 -21.84
CA SER A 25 -14.27 8.17 -23.14
C SER A 25 -13.12 7.99 -24.16
N ASN A 26 -11.86 8.40 -23.95
CA ASN A 26 -10.76 8.16 -24.90
C ASN A 26 -9.35 8.09 -24.30
N THR A 27 -9.20 8.20 -22.98
CA THR A 27 -7.90 8.02 -22.30
C THR A 27 -7.70 6.55 -21.99
N SER A 28 -6.57 6.01 -22.43
CA SER A 28 -6.07 4.68 -22.08
C SER A 28 -6.29 4.37 -20.60
N GLU A 29 -6.77 3.16 -20.29
CA GLU A 29 -7.19 2.69 -18.97
C GLU A 29 -6.15 2.85 -17.83
N ASN A 30 -4.93 3.25 -18.17
CA ASN A 30 -3.74 3.16 -17.33
C ASN A 30 -3.40 4.41 -16.50
N GLU A 31 -4.08 5.55 -16.66
CA GLU A 31 -3.74 6.77 -15.92
C GLU A 31 -4.99 7.47 -15.40
N ARG A 32 -5.50 6.97 -14.27
CA ARG A 32 -6.54 7.67 -13.48
C ARG A 32 -5.87 8.50 -12.42
N GLU A 33 -6.47 9.63 -12.04
CA GLU A 33 -5.92 10.51 -11.01
C GLU A 33 -6.97 10.83 -9.94
N LEU A 34 -6.51 11.03 -8.70
CA LEU A 34 -7.29 11.63 -7.63
C LEU A 34 -6.91 13.10 -7.50
N LEU A 35 -7.90 14.00 -7.51
CA LEU A 35 -7.71 15.43 -7.36
C LEU A 35 -8.28 15.92 -6.04
N CYS A 36 -7.50 16.74 -5.33
CA CYS A 36 -8.00 17.53 -4.22
C CYS A 36 -8.44 18.91 -4.72
N SER A 37 -9.72 19.25 -4.56
CA SER A 37 -10.25 20.57 -4.95
C SER A 37 -9.80 21.71 -4.04
N HIS A 38 -9.32 21.42 -2.83
CA HIS A 38 -8.88 22.43 -1.87
C HIS A 38 -7.42 22.86 -2.08
N CYS A 39 -6.49 21.91 -2.23
CA CYS A 39 -5.07 22.23 -2.39
C CYS A 39 -4.55 22.02 -3.81
N GLU A 40 -5.45 21.67 -4.74
CA GLU A 40 -5.19 21.49 -6.18
C GLU A 40 -4.16 20.39 -6.52
N ARG A 41 -3.76 19.58 -5.54
CA ARG A 41 -2.85 18.45 -5.75
C ARG A 41 -3.57 17.30 -6.47
N SER A 42 -2.86 16.67 -7.41
CA SER A 42 -3.25 15.44 -8.06
C SER A 42 -2.37 14.27 -7.63
N TYR A 43 -2.96 13.08 -7.56
CA TYR A 43 -2.29 11.83 -7.19
C TYR A 43 -2.59 10.78 -8.25
N ILE A 44 -1.55 10.19 -8.84
CA ILE A 44 -1.69 9.23 -9.92
C ILE A 44 -2.10 7.87 -9.33
N ILE A 45 -3.00 7.17 -10.02
CA ILE A 45 -3.37 5.79 -9.74
C ILE A 45 -2.67 4.89 -10.77
N ARG A 46 -1.76 4.02 -10.32
CA ARG A 46 -1.07 3.02 -11.16
C ARG A 46 -1.35 1.63 -10.63
N ASP A 47 -1.75 0.71 -11.50
CA ASP A 47 -2.10 -0.68 -11.14
C ASP A 47 -3.13 -0.75 -9.99
N GLY A 48 -4.00 0.26 -9.91
CA GLY A 48 -5.00 0.37 -8.86
C GLY A 48 -4.49 0.82 -7.50
N ILE A 49 -3.23 1.27 -7.39
CA ILE A 49 -2.58 1.84 -6.21
C ILE A 49 -2.45 3.36 -6.38
N VAL A 50 -2.89 4.11 -5.38
CA VAL A 50 -2.78 5.58 -5.38
C VAL A 50 -1.40 6.00 -4.88
N GLN A 51 -0.71 6.85 -5.63
CA GLN A 51 0.62 7.36 -5.26
C GLN A 51 0.50 8.70 -4.56
N PHE A 52 0.51 8.66 -3.23
CA PHE A 52 0.44 9.85 -2.39
C PHE A 52 1.79 10.53 -2.13
N ILE A 53 2.89 9.84 -2.42
CA ILE A 53 4.25 10.32 -2.19
C ILE A 53 4.91 10.56 -3.54
N ASP A 54 5.31 11.81 -3.77
CA ASP A 54 6.22 12.15 -4.85
C ASP A 54 7.68 12.09 -4.35
N LEU A 55 8.50 11.24 -4.98
CA LEU A 55 9.91 11.12 -4.68
C LEU A 55 10.69 12.43 -4.90
N HIS A 56 10.21 13.31 -5.77
CA HIS A 56 10.81 14.62 -6.03
C HIS A 56 10.58 15.59 -4.87
N GLU A 57 9.49 15.45 -4.12
CA GLU A 57 9.21 16.24 -2.91
C GLU A 57 10.02 15.75 -1.69
N LEU A 58 10.65 14.58 -1.76
CA LEU A 58 11.47 14.08 -0.66
C LEU A 58 12.79 14.86 -0.54
N GLU A 59 13.02 15.42 0.63
CA GLU A 59 14.25 16.14 0.95
C GLU A 59 15.38 15.24 1.46
N SER A 60 16.61 15.70 1.20
CA SER A 60 17.87 15.25 1.84
C SER A 60 17.99 13.74 2.11
N LEU A 61 17.91 13.34 3.38
CA LEU A 61 18.10 11.98 3.87
C LEU A 61 16.94 11.07 3.45
N ASN A 62 15.69 11.57 3.44
CA ASN A 62 14.52 10.78 3.05
C ASN A 62 14.63 10.31 1.60
N ARG A 63 15.11 11.18 0.69
CA ARG A 63 15.34 10.81 -0.70
C ARG A 63 16.50 9.81 -0.89
N ARG A 64 17.52 9.87 -0.03
CA ARG A 64 18.62 8.88 -0.05
C ARG A 64 18.14 7.53 0.48
N PHE A 65 17.42 7.52 1.60
CA PHE A 65 16.86 6.30 2.20
C PHE A 65 15.84 5.63 1.27
N ALA A 66 14.89 6.38 0.68
CA ALA A 66 13.92 5.82 -0.26
C ALA A 66 14.60 5.14 -1.46
N ARG A 67 15.62 5.77 -2.06
CA ARG A 67 16.37 5.18 -3.18
C ARG A 67 17.20 3.96 -2.77
N PHE A 68 17.80 3.99 -1.58
CA PHE A 68 18.52 2.83 -1.05
C PHE A 68 17.57 1.66 -0.78
N TYR A 69 16.45 1.92 -0.11
CA TYR A 69 15.42 0.92 0.18
C TYR A 69 14.87 0.30 -1.10
N ASN A 70 14.57 1.11 -2.12
CA ASN A 70 14.15 0.60 -3.43
C ASN A 70 15.17 -0.34 -4.06
N ARG A 71 16.47 -0.03 -3.97
CA ARG A 71 17.54 -0.92 -4.48
C ARG A 71 17.64 -2.22 -3.67
N TRP A 72 17.47 -2.12 -2.36
CA TRP A 72 17.59 -3.23 -1.42
C TRP A 72 16.38 -4.17 -1.46
N SER A 73 15.21 -3.66 -1.82
CA SER A 73 13.95 -4.43 -1.92
C SER A 73 14.10 -5.72 -2.75
N ARG A 74 14.92 -5.69 -3.81
CA ARG A 74 15.21 -6.85 -4.67
C ARG A 74 15.92 -7.99 -3.95
N PHE A 75 16.63 -7.69 -2.86
CA PHE A 75 17.30 -8.67 -2.00
C PHE A 75 16.52 -8.94 -0.70
N ALA A 76 15.54 -8.09 -0.37
CA ALA A 76 14.71 -8.23 0.82
C ALA A 76 13.96 -9.57 0.84
N ALA A 77 13.43 -10.03 -0.30
CA ALA A 77 12.72 -11.31 -0.37
C ALA A 77 13.60 -12.53 0.05
N ILE A 78 14.89 -12.52 -0.30
CA ILE A 78 15.82 -13.59 0.07
C ILE A 78 16.17 -13.50 1.55
N PHE A 79 16.41 -12.29 2.06
CA PHE A 79 16.71 -12.05 3.47
C PHE A 79 15.52 -12.36 4.38
N ASP A 80 14.32 -11.96 3.98
CA ASP A 80 13.08 -12.27 4.69
C ASP A 80 12.92 -13.78 4.79
N TRP A 81 13.00 -14.51 3.67
CA TRP A 81 12.93 -15.97 3.67
C TRP A 81 13.98 -16.61 4.61
N LEU A 82 15.23 -16.15 4.57
CA LEU A 82 16.30 -16.61 5.47
C LEU A 82 15.99 -16.30 6.94
N SER A 83 15.46 -15.12 7.24
CA SER A 83 15.16 -14.68 8.61
C SER A 83 14.07 -15.51 9.29
N PHE A 84 13.18 -16.12 8.51
CA PHE A 84 12.09 -16.95 9.02
C PHE A 84 12.47 -18.41 9.25
N LEU A 85 13.62 -18.89 8.73
CA LEU A 85 14.11 -20.24 8.98
C LEU A 85 14.18 -20.62 10.48
N PRO A 86 14.79 -19.82 11.38
CA PRO A 86 14.82 -20.15 12.81
C PRO A 86 13.44 -20.15 13.47
N MET A 87 12.43 -19.52 12.84
CA MET A 87 11.05 -19.44 13.34
C MET A 87 10.15 -20.57 12.80
N GLY A 88 10.73 -21.55 12.08
CA GLY A 88 9.99 -22.65 11.46
C GLY A 88 9.34 -22.28 10.13
N GLY A 89 9.90 -21.28 9.43
CA GLY A 89 9.47 -20.82 8.12
C GLY A 89 8.46 -19.67 8.18
N GLU A 90 8.38 -18.95 7.06
CA GLU A 90 7.58 -17.72 6.92
C GLU A 90 6.12 -17.94 7.29
N ARG A 91 5.53 -19.04 6.81
CA ARG A 91 4.14 -19.41 7.11
C ARG A 91 3.88 -19.52 8.61
N LYS A 92 4.75 -20.21 9.35
CA LYS A 92 4.55 -20.41 10.78
C LYS A 92 4.67 -19.08 11.54
N ALA A 93 5.69 -18.29 11.22
CA ALA A 93 5.92 -17.00 11.86
C ALA A 93 4.77 -16.01 11.62
N ARG A 94 4.32 -15.86 10.36
CA ARG A 94 3.23 -14.94 10.01
C ARG A 94 1.88 -15.42 10.57
N THR A 95 1.57 -16.71 10.47
CA THR A 95 0.32 -17.27 11.00
C THR A 95 0.22 -17.14 12.52
N GLU A 96 1.34 -17.30 13.24
CA GLU A 96 1.39 -17.14 14.70
C GLU A 96 1.00 -15.71 15.11
N ILE A 97 1.52 -14.70 14.42
CA ILE A 97 1.15 -13.29 14.66
C ILE A 97 -0.31 -13.06 14.31
N LEU A 98 -0.75 -13.49 13.12
CA LEU A 98 -2.13 -13.30 12.67
C LEU A 98 -3.16 -13.99 13.57
N ARG A 99 -2.82 -15.13 14.18
CA ARG A 99 -3.71 -15.80 15.16
C ARG A 99 -3.93 -14.99 16.43
N ARG A 100 -2.94 -14.18 16.82
CA ARG A 100 -3.04 -13.30 17.99
C ARG A 100 -3.81 -12.02 17.68
N LEU A 101 -3.86 -11.63 16.40
CA LEU A 101 -4.74 -10.58 15.94
C LEU A 101 -6.15 -11.14 15.92
N GLU A 102 -7.01 -10.65 16.81
CA GLU A 102 -8.44 -10.98 16.80
C GLU A 102 -9.13 -10.31 15.59
N LEU A 103 -8.85 -10.83 14.39
CA LEU A 103 -9.35 -10.28 13.14
C LEU A 103 -10.88 -10.18 13.20
N SER A 104 -11.39 -8.97 13.00
CA SER A 104 -12.82 -8.68 12.93
C SER A 104 -13.34 -8.86 11.50
N ASN A 105 -14.65 -9.02 11.33
CA ASN A 105 -15.28 -9.10 9.99
C ASN A 105 -15.34 -7.73 9.26
N GLY A 106 -14.68 -6.70 9.80
CA GLY A 106 -14.66 -5.35 9.24
C GLY A 106 -13.46 -5.09 8.31
N PRO A 107 -13.30 -3.84 7.87
CA PRO A 107 -12.13 -3.38 7.13
C PRO A 107 -10.83 -3.61 7.90
N ILE A 108 -9.79 -4.10 7.21
CA ILE A 108 -8.45 -4.33 7.74
C ILE A 108 -7.48 -3.39 7.02
N LEU A 109 -6.60 -2.72 7.76
CA LEU A 109 -5.52 -1.91 7.22
C LEU A 109 -4.18 -2.56 7.57
N GLU A 110 -3.47 -3.03 6.55
CA GLU A 110 -2.08 -3.49 6.66
C GLU A 110 -1.15 -2.31 6.39
N VAL A 111 -0.40 -1.89 7.42
CA VAL A 111 0.58 -0.80 7.33
C VAL A 111 1.97 -1.38 7.09
N SER A 112 2.75 -0.72 6.24
CA SER A 112 4.05 -1.24 5.77
C SER A 112 3.89 -2.58 5.04
N ILE A 113 2.89 -2.65 4.18
CA ILE A 113 2.49 -3.89 3.48
C ILE A 113 3.60 -4.45 2.58
N GLY A 114 4.53 -3.62 2.11
CA GLY A 114 5.60 -4.00 1.19
C GLY A 114 5.04 -4.72 -0.05
N SER A 115 5.61 -5.87 -0.39
CA SER A 115 5.16 -6.74 -1.49
C SER A 115 3.89 -7.55 -1.16
N GLY A 116 3.31 -7.39 0.03
CA GLY A 116 2.11 -8.10 0.45
C GLY A 116 2.34 -9.51 0.97
N GLY A 117 3.52 -9.82 1.52
CA GLY A 117 3.84 -11.17 2.04
C GLY A 117 2.87 -11.69 3.13
N ASN A 118 2.19 -10.81 3.86
CA ASN A 118 1.15 -11.18 4.82
C ASN A 118 -0.21 -11.52 4.18
N LEU A 119 -0.47 -11.01 2.97
CA LEU A 119 -1.79 -11.09 2.31
C LEU A 119 -2.33 -12.52 2.21
N PRO A 120 -1.57 -13.53 1.74
CA PRO A 120 -2.10 -14.88 1.59
C PRO A 120 -2.63 -15.45 2.91
N TYR A 121 -1.95 -15.16 4.03
CA TYR A 121 -2.31 -15.67 5.35
C TYR A 121 -3.47 -14.89 5.98
N ILE A 122 -3.62 -13.60 5.67
CA ILE A 122 -4.79 -12.83 6.07
C ILE A 122 -6.03 -13.39 5.37
N PHE A 123 -5.95 -13.66 4.06
CA PHE A 123 -7.06 -14.22 3.28
C PHE A 123 -7.40 -15.68 3.62
N GLU A 124 -6.51 -16.43 4.27
CA GLU A 124 -6.85 -17.74 4.86
C GLU A 124 -7.84 -17.62 6.03
N SER A 125 -7.92 -16.45 6.68
CA SER A 125 -8.86 -16.23 7.77
C SER A 125 -10.29 -16.07 7.23
N PRO A 126 -11.27 -16.86 7.70
CA PRO A 126 -12.67 -16.72 7.29
C PRO A 126 -13.30 -15.39 7.76
N ARG A 127 -12.58 -14.64 8.61
CA ARG A 127 -12.98 -13.33 9.11
C ARG A 127 -12.38 -12.17 8.33
N ALA A 128 -11.58 -12.44 7.29
CA ALA A 128 -10.98 -11.40 6.47
C ALA A 128 -12.07 -10.63 5.70
N GLY A 129 -12.34 -9.40 6.14
CA GLY A 129 -13.18 -8.44 5.43
C GLY A 129 -12.46 -7.77 4.27
N GLU A 130 -12.80 -6.52 3.99
CA GLU A 130 -12.07 -5.71 3.01
C GLU A 130 -10.66 -5.37 3.53
N LEU A 131 -9.65 -5.52 2.69
CA LEU A 131 -8.25 -5.31 3.06
C LEU A 131 -7.65 -4.14 2.28
N TYR A 132 -7.03 -3.23 3.02
CA TYR A 132 -6.35 -2.05 2.51
C TYR A 132 -4.88 -2.14 2.86
N GLY A 133 -4.01 -1.88 1.88
CA GLY A 133 -2.56 -1.81 2.07
C GLY A 133 -2.10 -0.36 2.05
N LEU A 134 -1.24 0.00 2.99
CA LEU A 134 -0.53 1.27 3.01
C LEU A 134 0.97 1.01 3.07
N ASP A 135 1.70 1.59 2.12
CA ASP A 135 3.16 1.60 2.13
C ASP A 135 3.69 2.96 1.69
N ILE A 136 4.90 3.29 2.13
CA ILE A 136 5.61 4.52 1.74
C ILE A 136 6.76 4.24 0.77
N SER A 137 7.05 2.95 0.51
CA SER A 137 8.04 2.55 -0.47
C SER A 137 7.58 2.96 -1.86
N ALA A 138 8.53 3.48 -2.63
CA ALA A 138 8.27 3.95 -3.97
C ALA A 138 8.66 2.89 -5.01
N VAL A 139 8.72 1.61 -4.61
CA VAL A 139 9.01 0.51 -5.54
C VAL A 139 7.74 0.23 -6.32
N GLN A 140 7.74 0.71 -7.56
CA GLN A 140 6.87 0.27 -8.65
C GLN A 140 7.62 -0.83 -9.42
#